data_AF-A0A0Q7E609-F1
#
_entry.id   AF-A0A0Q7E609-F1
#
_cell.length_a   1.000
_cell.length_b   1.000
_cell.length_c   1.000
_cell.angle_alpha   90.00
_cell.angle_beta   90.00
_cell.angle_gamma   90.00
#
_symmetry.space_group_name_H-M   'P 1'
#
loop_
_entity.id
_entity.type
_entity.pdbx_description
1 polymer ?
#
loop_
_entity_poly.entity_id
_entity_poly.type
_entity_poly.pdbx_seq_one_letter_code
_entity_poly.pdbx_strand_id
1 'polypeptide(L)'
;MAEPRAIPPRLLSEDQAAEYLGIPKAEIVRQGIGRVPFGRYVRYDRRALDAHLDALSGLASQSANDDTPDAAFDRFLRDEPARSA
;
A
#
# COMPACT_ATOMS: atom_id res chain seq x y z
N MET A 1 -5.86 -23.22 13.71
CA MET A 1 -6.36 -23.18 12.32
C MET A 1 -6.45 -21.73 11.93
N ALA A 2 -5.60 -21.26 11.01
CA ALA A 2 -5.71 -19.89 10.51
C ALA A 2 -6.81 -19.89 9.44
N GLU A 3 -7.90 -19.16 9.69
CA GLU A 3 -8.94 -18.95 8.69
C GLU A 3 -8.31 -18.30 7.44
N PRO A 4 -8.74 -18.66 6.21
CA PRO A 4 -8.30 -17.96 5.02
C PRO A 4 -8.77 -16.52 5.18
N ARG A 5 -7.84 -15.58 5.45
CA ARG A 5 -8.13 -14.14 5.52
C ARG A 5 -8.87 -13.78 4.23
N ALA A 6 -10.19 -13.62 4.33
CA ALA A 6 -11.03 -13.26 3.20
C ALA A 6 -10.45 -11.95 2.66
N ILE A 7 -9.83 -12.02 1.47
CA ILE A 7 -9.20 -10.87 0.87
C ILE A 7 -10.31 -9.83 0.69
N PRO A 8 -10.21 -8.66 1.35
CA PRO A 8 -11.27 -7.68 1.26
C PRO A 8 -11.50 -7.30 -0.20
N PRO A 9 -12.77 -7.10 -0.60
CA PRO A 9 -13.13 -6.80 -1.97
C PRO A 9 -12.35 -5.58 -2.46
N ARG A 10 -11.96 -5.60 -3.74
CA ARG A 10 -11.12 -4.53 -4.31
C ARG A 10 -11.79 -3.16 -4.26
N LEU A 11 -13.11 -3.13 -4.45
CA LEU A 11 -13.94 -1.92 -4.38
C LEU A 11 -14.74 -1.91 -3.09
N LEU A 12 -14.38 -0.97 -2.21
CA LEU A 12 -15.00 -0.75 -0.91
C LEU A 12 -16.14 0.27 -1.02
N SER A 13 -17.18 0.09 -0.21
CA SER A 13 -18.11 1.19 0.09
C SER A 13 -17.43 2.25 0.96
N GLU A 14 -18.07 3.40 1.14
CA GLU A 14 -17.57 4.45 2.05
C GLU A 14 -17.38 3.92 3.48
N ASP A 15 -18.33 3.13 3.97
CA ASP A 15 -18.30 2.51 5.29
C ASP A 15 -17.11 1.55 5.43
N GLN A 16 -16.90 0.71 4.42
CA GLN A 16 -15.79 -0.24 4.39
C GLN A 16 -14.44 0.47 4.26
N ALA A 17 -14.35 1.57 3.53
CA ALA A 17 -13.13 2.35 3.41
C ALA A 17 -12.77 3.06 4.72
N ALA A 18 -13.77 3.60 5.42
CA ALA A 18 -13.61 4.20 6.74
C ALA A 18 -13.14 3.17 7.77
N GLU A 19 -13.75 1.98 7.79
CA GLU A 19 -13.32 0.87 8.63
C GLU A 19 -11.90 0.40 8.28
N TYR A 20 -11.60 0.27 6.99
CA TYR A 20 -10.29 -0.17 6.50
C TYR A 20 -9.16 0.78 6.92
N LEU A 21 -9.37 2.08 6.82
CA LEU A 21 -8.39 3.10 7.19
C LEU A 21 -8.42 3.47 8.68
N GLY A 22 -9.46 3.06 9.42
CA GLY A 22 -9.65 3.41 10.82
C GLY A 22 -9.94 4.91 11.04
N ILE A 23 -10.54 5.60 10.05
CA ILE A 23 -10.84 7.04 10.12
C ILE A 23 -12.32 7.33 9.86
N PRO A 24 -12.85 8.51 10.29
CA PRO A 24 -14.25 8.86 10.05
C PRO A 24 -14.61 8.95 8.56
N LYS A 25 -15.83 8.54 8.19
CA LYS A 25 -16.34 8.59 6.80
C LYS A 25 -16.23 9.97 6.15
N ALA A 26 -16.53 11.03 6.92
CA ALA A 26 -16.40 12.40 6.46
C ALA A 26 -14.98 12.74 5.98
N GLU A 27 -13.96 12.15 6.61
CA GLU A 27 -12.58 12.35 6.21
C GLU A 27 -12.21 11.60 4.94
N ILE A 28 -12.73 10.39 4.75
CA ILE A 28 -12.61 9.65 3.48
C ILE A 28 -13.14 10.50 2.31
N VAL A 29 -14.34 11.06 2.48
CA VAL A 29 -14.98 11.90 1.46
C VAL A 29 -14.19 13.19 1.22
N ARG A 30 -13.69 13.83 2.28
CA ARG A 30 -12.90 15.06 2.19
C ARG A 30 -11.57 14.86 1.48
N GLN A 31 -10.85 13.78 1.79
CA GLN A 31 -9.56 13.49 1.17
C GLN A 31 -9.71 13.09 -0.31
N GLY A 32 -10.83 12.46 -0.68
CA GLY A 32 -11.15 12.18 -2.07
C GLY A 32 -10.36 11.03 -2.72
N ILE A 33 -9.60 10.27 -1.92
CA ILE A 33 -8.58 9.33 -2.37
C ILE A 33 -9.20 8.02 -2.83
N GLY A 34 -8.69 7.45 -3.92
CA GLY A 34 -9.13 6.15 -4.41
C GLY A 34 -10.59 6.10 -4.86
N ARG A 35 -11.24 7.25 -5.06
CA ARG A 35 -12.63 7.33 -5.52
C ARG A 35 -12.76 6.78 -6.93
N VAL A 36 -13.65 5.80 -7.07
CA VAL A 36 -14.06 5.20 -8.33
C VAL A 36 -15.55 5.50 -8.51
N PRO A 37 -15.91 6.48 -9.35
CA PRO A 37 -17.31 6.76 -9.65
C PRO A 37 -17.93 5.57 -10.38
N PHE A 38 -19.07 5.10 -9.89
CA PHE A 38 -19.82 3.98 -10.43
C PHE A 38 -21.29 4.40 -10.61
N GLY A 39 -21.55 5.15 -11.68
CA GLY A 39 -22.82 5.80 -11.94
C GLY A 39 -23.17 6.81 -10.85
N ARG A 40 -24.27 6.59 -10.13
CA ARG A 40 -24.72 7.44 -9.02
C ARG A 40 -23.92 7.24 -7.72
N TYR A 41 -23.21 6.12 -7.60
CA TYR A 41 -22.50 5.75 -6.38
C TYR A 41 -21.01 5.98 -6.52
N VAL A 42 -20.32 6.16 -5.40
CA VAL A 42 -18.86 6.19 -5.33
C VAL A 42 -18.39 4.96 -4.57
N ARG A 43 -17.43 4.25 -5.15
CA ARG A 43 -16.67 3.20 -4.47
C ARG A 43 -15.24 3.66 -4.26
N TYR A 44 -14.52 2.96 -3.41
CA TYR A 44 -13.12 3.25 -3.09
C TYR A 44 -12.25 2.05 -3.47
N ASP A 45 -11.26 2.24 -4.34
CA ASP A 45 -10.32 1.16 -4.69
C ASP A 45 -9.28 1.00 -3.58
N ARG A 46 -9.22 -0.20 -3.00
CA ARG A 46 -8.32 -0.51 -1.89
C ARG A 46 -6.85 -0.32 -2.22
N ARG A 47 -6.41 -0.66 -3.45
CA ARG A 47 -5.00 -0.50 -3.84
C ARG A 47 -4.62 0.98 -3.96
N ALA A 48 -5.54 1.82 -4.39
CA ALA A 48 -5.31 3.26 -4.44
C ALA A 48 -5.20 3.86 -3.03
N LEU A 49 -5.97 3.35 -2.06
CA LEU A 49 -5.83 3.72 -0.66
C LEU A 49 -4.47 3.25 -0.09
N ASP A 50 -4.09 2.00 -0.33
CA ASP A 50 -2.80 1.44 0.10
C ASP A 50 -1.62 2.25 -0.49
N ALA A 51 -1.64 2.53 -1.79
CA ALA A 51 -0.60 3.32 -2.45
C ALA A 51 -0.49 4.75 -1.89
N HIS A 52 -1.62 5.33 -1.47
CA HIS A 52 -1.60 6.63 -0.82
C HIS A 52 -1.00 6.57 0.60
N LEU A 53 -1.34 5.54 1.37
CA LEU A 53 -0.73 5.30 2.68
C LEU A 53 0.78 5.10 2.57
N ASP A 54 1.23 4.33 1.58
CA ASP A 54 2.64 4.12 1.29
C ASP A 54 3.33 5.47 1.00
N ALA A 55 2.73 6.30 0.15
CA ALA A 55 3.25 7.64 -0.15
C ALA A 55 3.33 8.56 1.09
N LEU A 56 2.31 8.52 1.97
CA LEU A 56 2.30 9.31 3.20
C LEU A 56 3.33 8.85 4.23
N SER A 57 3.61 7.54 4.28
CA SER A 57 4.55 6.97 5.23
C SER A 57 6.01 7.36 4.95
N GLY A 58 6.29 8.01 3.81
CA GLY A 58 7.65 8.29 3.38
C GLY A 58 8.42 7.03 2.96
N LEU A 59 7.76 5.87 2.95
CA LEU A 59 8.17 4.72 2.15
C LEU A 59 7.96 5.13 0.70
N ALA A 60 8.90 5.91 0.16
CA ALA A 60 9.06 6.02 -1.28
C ALA A 60 8.95 4.59 -1.82
N SER A 61 7.99 4.36 -2.70
CA SER A 61 7.77 3.06 -3.30
C SER A 61 9.12 2.46 -3.66
N GLN A 62 9.55 1.41 -2.95
CA GLN A 62 10.65 0.57 -3.42
C GLN A 62 10.26 -0.16 -4.73
N SER A 63 9.09 0.17 -5.30
CA SER A 63 8.67 -0.15 -6.65
C SER A 63 9.41 0.70 -7.70
N ALA A 64 10.74 0.70 -7.67
CA ALA A 64 11.59 1.12 -8.78
C ALA A 64 13.05 0.66 -8.62
N ASN A 65 13.35 -0.30 -7.76
CA ASN A 65 14.65 -0.97 -7.84
C ASN A 65 14.43 -2.29 -8.54
N ASP A 66 14.62 -2.27 -9.85
CA ASP A 66 14.89 -3.43 -10.71
C ASP A 66 16.24 -4.09 -10.35
N ASP A 67 16.63 -4.01 -9.07
CA ASP A 67 17.75 -4.74 -8.52
C ASP A 67 17.28 -6.18 -8.44
N THR A 68 17.57 -6.91 -9.51
CA THR A 68 17.63 -8.37 -9.48
C THR A 68 18.30 -8.83 -8.18
N PRO A 69 17.92 -9.98 -7.60
CA PRO A 69 18.53 -10.49 -6.37
C PRO A 69 20.06 -10.52 -6.43
N ASP A 70 20.65 -10.67 -7.63
CA ASP A 70 22.08 -10.59 -7.88
C ASP A 70 22.67 -9.17 -7.64
N ALA A 71 21.99 -8.11 -8.08
CA ALA A 71 22.42 -6.73 -7.86
C ALA A 71 22.39 -6.34 -6.37
N ALA A 72 21.39 -6.84 -5.62
CA ALA A 72 21.32 -6.67 -4.17
C ALA A 72 22.46 -7.40 -3.44
N PHE A 73 22.83 -8.60 -3.90
CA PHE A 73 23.93 -9.38 -3.33
C PHE A 73 25.31 -8.77 -3.60
N ASP A 74 25.53 -8.28 -4.83
CA ASP A 74 26.78 -7.60 -5.21
C ASP A 74 27.01 -6.31 -4.41
N ARG A 75 25.94 -5.57 -4.09
CA ARG A 75 26.02 -4.40 -3.22
C ARG A 75 26.41 -4.78 -1.79
N PHE A 76 25.80 -5.83 -1.25
CA PHE A 76 26.13 -6.34 0.08
C PHE A 76 27.59 -6.81 0.18
N LEU A 77 28.11 -7.49 -0.86
CA LEU A 77 29.52 -7.88 -0.94
C LEU A 77 30.48 -6.68 -1.03
N ARG A 78 30.07 -5.57 -1.66
CA ARG A 78 30.87 -4.33 -1.70
C ARG A 78 30.84 -3.55 -0.40
N ASP A 79 29.72 -3.56 0.33
CA ASP A 79 29.54 -2.83 1.59
C ASP A 79 30.10 -3.57 2.81
N GLU A 80 30.65 -4.78 2.65
CA GLU A 80 31.44 -5.49 3.66
C GLU A 80 32.95 -5.28 3.44
N PRO A 81 33.56 -4.11 3.77
CA PRO A 81 35.00 -4.06 3.98
C PRO A 81 35.29 -4.72 5.33
N ALA A 82 35.69 -5.98 5.28
CA ALA A 82 36.48 -6.64 6.32
C ALA A 82 35.92 -6.55 7.75
N ARG A 83 34.74 -7.12 8.03
CA ARG A 83 34.35 -7.45 9.42
C ARG A 83 34.83 -8.83 9.88
N SER A 84 36.00 -9.26 9.41
CA SER A 84 36.67 -10.50 9.86
C SER A 84 38.16 -10.46 9.52
N ALA A 85 38.96 -9.83 10.38
CA ALA A 85 40.31 -10.25 10.78
C ALA A 85 40.85 -9.30 11.87
#